data_AF-A0A945FS10-F1
#
_entry.id   AF-A0A945FS10-F1
#
_cell.length_a   1.000
_cell.length_b   1.000
_cell.length_c   1.000
_cell.angle_alpha   90.00
_cell.angle_beta   90.00
_cell.angle_gamma   90.00
#
_symmetry.space_group_name_H-M   'P 1'
#
loop_
_entity.id
_entity.type
_entity.pdbx_description
1 polymer ?
#
loop_
_entity_poly.entity_id
_entity_poly.type
_entity_poly.pdbx_seq_one_letter_code
_entity_poly.pdbx_strand_id
1 'polypeptide(L)' 'MKSAYGVWGLILLLIIVHQDIWFWEDTTLVFGFLPIALAYHAGISLSAAFTWYLATQFCWPTDQEPSAQRKETP' A
#
# COMPACT_ATOMS: atom_id res chain seq x y z
N MET A 1 -14.33 11.31 4.60
CA MET A 1 -12.99 11.96 4.61
C MET A 1 -12.05 11.47 5.72
N LYS A 2 -12.50 11.16 6.95
CA LYS A 2 -11.61 10.67 8.03
C LYS A 2 -10.90 9.34 7.71
N SER A 3 -11.58 8.44 7.01
CA SER A 3 -11.07 7.10 6.65
C SER A 3 -9.86 7.14 5.71
N ALA A 4 -9.77 8.15 4.84
CA ALA A 4 -8.67 8.29 3.90
C ALA A 4 -7.34 8.62 4.61
N TYR A 5 -7.36 9.37 5.71
CA TYR A 5 -6.14 9.69 6.47
C TYR A 5 -5.47 8.44 7.06
N GLY A 6 -6.25 7.42 7.41
CA GLY A 6 -5.70 6.14 7.86
C GLY A 6 -4.90 5.44 6.76
N VAL A 7 -5.43 5.42 5.54
CA VAL A 7 -4.73 4.85 4.37
C VAL A 7 -3.46 5.64 4.05
N TRP A 8 -3.51 6.98 4.08
CA TRP A 8 -2.33 7.82 3.87
C TRP A 8 -1.26 7.60 4.95
N GLY A 9 -1.66 7.41 6.21
CA GLY A 9 -0.74 7.06 7.29
C GLY A 9 -0.05 5.70 7.06
N LEU A 10 -0.79 4.70 6.58
CA LEU A 10 -0.24 3.39 6.24
C LEU A 10 0.75 3.47 5.07
N ILE A 11 0.46 4.28 4.04
CA ILE A 11 1.38 4.52 2.92
C ILE A 11 2.68 5.15 3.43
N LEU A 12 2.59 6.18 4.29
CA LEU A 12 3.77 6.84 4.85
C LEU A 12 4.60 5.87 5.70
N LEU A 13 3.94 5.03 6.52
CA LEU A 13 4.61 3.97 7.28
C LEU A 13 5.31 2.98 6.35
N LEU A 14 4.64 2.54 5.28
CA LEU A 14 5.24 1.64 4.29
C LEU A 14 6.48 2.26 3.65
N ILE A 15 6.47 3.54 3.28
CA ILE A 15 7.65 4.22 2.69
C ILE A 15 8.84 4.18 3.65
N ILE A 16 8.60 4.40 4.95
CA ILE A 16 9.64 4.32 5.97
C ILE A 16 10.14 2.88 6.05
N VAL A 17 9.27 1.92 6.32
CA VAL A 17 9.66 0.50 6.49
C VAL A 17 10.24 -0.10 5.20
N HIS A 18 9.96 0.44 4.03
CA HIS A 18 10.50 -0.04 2.75
C HIS A 18 11.95 0.39 2.48
N GLN A 19 12.56 1.25 3.29
CA GLN A 19 14.00 1.52 3.11
C GLN A 19 14.81 0.24 3.39
N ASP A 20 15.78 -0.05 2.54
CA ASP A 20 16.53 -1.30 2.62
C ASP A 20 17.77 -1.17 3.53
N ILE A 21 17.55 -0.72 4.77
CA ILE A 21 18.64 -0.43 5.72
C ILE A 21 18.56 -1.21 7.03
N TRP A 22 17.41 -1.82 7.37
CA TRP A 22 17.22 -2.43 8.69
C TRP A 22 17.87 -3.81 8.83
N PHE A 23 17.71 -4.68 7.83
CA PHE A 23 18.14 -6.09 7.91
C PHE A 23 19.23 -6.44 6.89
N TRP A 24 19.91 -5.43 6.35
CA TRP A 24 20.90 -5.60 5.28
C TRP A 24 22.07 -6.52 5.67
N GLU A 25 22.54 -6.42 6.92
CA GLU A 25 23.65 -7.24 7.44
C GLU A 25 23.18 -8.45 8.28
N ASP A 26 21.87 -8.66 8.42
CA ASP A 26 21.32 -9.71 9.28
C ASP A 26 21.13 -11.01 8.48
N THR A 27 21.90 -12.03 8.86
CA THR A 27 21.90 -13.35 8.22
C THR A 27 21.00 -14.36 8.96
N THR A 28 20.23 -13.92 9.95
CA THR A 28 19.31 -14.78 10.71
C THR A 28 18.33 -15.47 9.77
N LEU A 29 18.17 -16.79 9.91
CA LEU A 29 17.22 -17.56 9.13
C LEU A 29 15.90 -17.71 9.90
N VAL A 30 14.81 -17.26 9.27
CA VAL A 30 13.43 -17.53 9.68
C VAL A 30 13.06 -18.93 9.19
N PHE A 31 12.39 -19.72 10.05
CA PHE A 31 12.02 -21.11 9.78
C PHE A 31 13.18 -22.05 9.38
N GLY A 32 14.43 -21.63 9.63
CA GLY A 32 15.63 -22.42 9.33
C GLY A 32 16.09 -22.42 7.87
N PHE A 33 15.42 -21.68 6.96
CA PHE A 33 15.82 -21.62 5.55
C PHE A 33 15.66 -20.25 4.88
N LEU A 34 14.85 -19.34 5.44
CA LEU A 34 14.51 -18.07 4.80
C LEU A 34 15.32 -16.92 5.45
N PRO A 35 16.18 -16.20 4.71
CA PRO A 35 16.87 -15.04 5.26
C PRO A 35 15.88 -14.00 5.80
N ILE A 36 16.15 -13.44 6.98
CA ILE A 36 15.29 -12.45 7.63
C ILE A 36 15.06 -11.22 6.74
N ALA A 37 16.09 -10.78 6.01
CA ALA A 37 15.97 -9.71 5.03
C ALA A 37 14.88 -10.01 3.99
N LEU A 38 14.82 -11.25 3.48
CA LEU A 38 13.81 -11.66 2.50
C LEU A 38 12.43 -11.79 3.13
N ALA A 39 12.34 -12.36 4.34
CA ALA A 39 11.09 -12.46 5.08
C ALA A 39 10.48 -11.08 5.37
N TYR A 40 11.32 -10.11 5.71
CA TYR A 40 10.94 -8.72 5.92
C TYR A 40 10.36 -8.09 4.65
N HIS A 41 11.05 -8.21 3.51
CA HIS A 41 10.56 -7.72 2.22
C HIS A 41 9.25 -8.37 1.78
N ALA A 42 9.07 -9.66 2.04
CA ALA A 42 7.82 -10.36 1.79
C ALA A 42 6.67 -9.79 2.66
N GLY A 43 6.94 -9.54 3.95
CA GLY A 43 5.98 -8.91 4.85
C GLY A 43 5.57 -7.50 4.41
N ILE A 44 6.52 -6.69 3.92
CA ILE A 44 6.22 -5.36 3.39
C ILE A 44 5.36 -5.47 2.13
N SER A 45 5.67 -6.41 1.23
CA SER A 45 4.89 -6.63 0.01
C SER A 45 3.43 -7.02 0.31
N LEU A 46 3.20 -7.88 1.30
CA LEU A 46 1.85 -8.24 1.77
C LEU A 46 1.14 -7.03 2.39
N SER A 47 1.85 -6.25 3.19
CA SER A 47 1.32 -5.03 3.82
C SER A 47 0.96 -3.95 2.79
N ALA A 48 1.74 -3.84 1.71
CA ALA A 48 1.45 -2.95 0.58
C ALA A 48 0.20 -3.39 -0.19
N ALA A 49 0.07 -4.68 -0.50
CA ALA A 49 -1.13 -5.22 -1.13
C ALA A 49 -2.38 -4.96 -0.28
N PHE A 50 -2.30 -5.18 1.04
CA PHE A 50 -3.39 -4.89 1.96
C PHE A 50 -3.72 -3.40 2.04
N THR A 51 -2.72 -2.54 2.09
CA THR A 51 -2.92 -1.08 2.09
C THR A 51 -3.59 -0.61 0.80
N TRP A 52 -3.22 -1.18 -0.35
CA TRP A 52 -3.88 -0.90 -1.62
C TRP A 52 -5.32 -1.39 -1.65
N TYR A 53 -5.61 -2.57 -1.09
CA TYR A 53 -7.00 -3.04 -0.92
C TYR A 53 -7.83 -2.08 -0.05
N LEU A 54 -7.28 -1.54 1.04
CA LEU A 54 -7.98 -0.53 1.83
C LEU A 54 -8.14 0.78 1.05
N ALA A 55 -7.16 1.17 0.25
CA ALA A 55 -7.24 2.36 -0.59
C ALA A 55 -8.36 2.24 -1.64
N THR A 56 -8.56 1.07 -2.26
CA THR A 56 -9.68 0.88 -3.20
C THR A 56 -11.03 0.98 -2.50
N GLN A 57 -11.13 0.57 -1.24
CA GLN A 57 -12.39 0.64 -0.50
C GLN A 57 -12.70 2.03 0.08
N PHE A 58 -11.68 2.80 0.49
CA PHE A 58 -11.86 4.05 1.23
C PHE A 58 -11.47 5.33 0.47
N CYS A 59 -10.57 5.23 -0.50
CA CYS A 59 -10.08 6.37 -1.27
C CYS A 59 -10.60 6.40 -2.71
N TRP A 60 -11.11 5.28 -3.23
CA TRP A 60 -11.70 5.24 -4.56
C TRP A 60 -13.07 5.94 -4.57
N PRO A 61 -13.29 6.94 -5.43
CA PRO A 61 -14.58 7.60 -5.54
C PRO A 61 -15.61 6.66 -6.20
N THR A 62 -16.71 6.37 -5.50
CA THR A 62 -17.83 5.59 -6.04
C THR A 62 -18.80 6.45 -6.86
N ASP A 63 -18.91 7.74 -6.54
CA ASP A 63 -19.68 8.71 -7.32
C ASP A 63 -18.84 9.21 -8.50
N GLN A 64 -18.82 8.40 -9.57
CA GLN A 64 -18.52 8.91 -10.90
C GLN A 64 -19.71 9.79 -11.29
N GLU A 65 -19.61 11.13 -11.21
CA GLU A 65 -20.54 11.97 -11.96
C GLU A 65 -20.46 11.52 -13.42
N PRO A 66 -21.59 11.19 -14.09
CA PRO A 66 -21.54 10.80 -15.48
C PRO A 66 -20.95 11.97 -16.28
N SER A 67 -19.73 11.81 -16.77
CA SER A 67 -19.11 12.71 -17.73
C SER A 67 -19.80 12.56 -19.08
N ALA A 68 -21.07 12.98 -19.18
CA ALA A 68 -21.87 12.85 -20.39
C ALA A 68 -23.07 13.81 -20.43
N GLN A 69 -22.85 15.12 -20.39
CA GLN A 69 -23.79 16.08 -20.99
C GLN A 69 -23.01 17.25 -21.62
N ARG A 70 -22.12 16.97 -22.59
CA ARG A 70 -21.84 17.97 -23.63
C ARG A 70 -23.08 18.00 -24.52
N LYS A 71 -23.98 18.94 -24.23
CA LYS A 71 -25.14 19.26 -25.05
C LYS A 71 -24.63 19.79 -26.39
N GLU A 72 -24.56 18.93 -27.39
CA GLU A 72 -24.43 19.38 -28.78
C GLU A 72 -25.81 19.91 -29.20
N THR A 73 -26.01 21.21 -29.02
CA THR A 73 -27.13 21.93 -29.65
C THR A 73 -26.73 22.30 -31.08
N PRO A 74 -27.53 21.95 -32.10
CA PRO A 74 -27.30 22.36 -33.49
C PRO A 74 -27.48 23.86 -33.69
#